data_AF-A0A954LVX3-F1
#
_entry.id   AF-A0A954LVX3-F1
#
_cell.length_a   1.000
_cell.length_b   1.000
_cell.length_c   1.000
_cell.angle_alpha   90.00
_cell.angle_beta   90.00
_cell.angle_gamma   90.00
#
_symmetry.space_group_name_H-M   'P 1'
#
loop_
_entity.id
_entity.type
_entity.pdbx_description
1 polymer ?
#
loop_
_entity_poly.entity_id
_entity_poly.type
_entity_poly.pdbx_seq_one_letter_code
_entity_poly.pdbx_strand_id
1 'polypeptide(L)'
;MSEIPPELADEMTPAVRAFVESLLARIAELEARLGMTPQNSSLPPSSRHPHARPVSHKPTAKRKRGGQKGHPKHERTLLPPERVDETLVLKPTACRRCGKRLTGTDPEPWRHQVWELPEIKPTITEYQQHRLRCPGCCESRATRDTPSACPPRDTLCRLPLS
;
A
#
# COMPACT_ATOMS: atom_id res chain seq x y z
N MET A 1 -36.49 -26.80 -15.51
CA MET A 1 -35.65 -27.57 -16.44
C MET A 1 -36.58 -28.45 -17.23
N SER A 2 -36.60 -28.28 -18.54
CA SER A 2 -37.55 -28.96 -19.42
C SER A 2 -37.06 -30.39 -19.64
N GLU A 3 -37.63 -31.34 -18.92
CA GLU A 3 -37.42 -32.76 -19.20
C GLU A 3 -38.22 -33.15 -20.44
N ILE A 4 -37.68 -34.10 -21.23
CA ILE A 4 -38.40 -34.66 -22.38
C ILE A 4 -39.57 -35.49 -21.83
N PRO A 5 -40.83 -35.20 -22.22
CA PRO A 5 -41.96 -36.03 -21.80
C PRO A 5 -41.76 -37.50 -22.22
N PRO A 6 -42.13 -38.47 -21.37
CA PRO A 6 -41.85 -39.89 -21.62
C PRO A 6 -42.46 -40.39 -22.93
N GLU A 7 -43.66 -39.89 -23.28
CA GLU A 7 -44.36 -40.20 -24.53
C GLU A 7 -43.54 -39.84 -25.79
N LEU A 8 -42.76 -38.76 -25.75
CA LEU A 8 -41.87 -38.36 -26.84
C LEU A 8 -40.55 -39.13 -26.86
N ALA A 9 -40.10 -39.62 -25.69
CA ALA A 9 -38.85 -40.37 -25.58
C ALA A 9 -38.96 -41.78 -26.21
N ASP A 10 -40.16 -42.36 -26.23
CA ASP A 10 -40.45 -43.68 -26.79
C ASP A 10 -40.58 -43.68 -28.32
N GLU A 11 -40.94 -42.55 -28.93
CA GLU A 11 -41.02 -42.37 -30.38
C GLU A 11 -39.65 -42.08 -31.02
N MET A 12 -38.67 -41.64 -30.23
CA MET A 12 -37.36 -41.22 -30.73
C MET A 12 -36.40 -42.39 -30.93
N THR A 13 -35.69 -42.39 -32.06
CA THR A 13 -34.58 -43.34 -32.25
C THR A 13 -33.46 -43.11 -31.24
N PRO A 14 -32.69 -44.15 -30.83
CA PRO A 14 -31.67 -44.04 -29.80
C PRO A 14 -30.62 -42.94 -30.07
N ALA A 15 -30.27 -42.75 -31.34
CA ALA A 15 -29.31 -41.75 -31.77
C ALA A 15 -29.84 -40.32 -31.60
N VAL A 16 -31.12 -40.10 -31.89
CA VAL A 16 -31.77 -38.79 -31.75
C VAL A 16 -31.97 -38.45 -30.28
N ARG A 17 -32.32 -39.44 -29.44
CA ARG A 17 -32.42 -39.25 -27.99
C ARG A 17 -31.09 -38.81 -27.38
N ALA A 18 -30.00 -39.50 -27.69
CA ALA A 18 -28.66 -39.14 -27.22
C ALA A 18 -28.24 -37.72 -27.66
N PHE A 19 -28.61 -37.32 -28.87
CA PHE A 19 -28.33 -35.98 -29.36
C PHE A 19 -29.11 -34.90 -28.59
N VAL A 20 -30.41 -35.10 -28.37
CA VAL A 20 -31.24 -34.15 -27.61
C VAL A 20 -30.79 -34.05 -26.15
N GLU A 21 -30.43 -35.15 -25.50
CA GLU A 21 -29.85 -35.14 -24.16
C GLU A 21 -28.55 -34.31 -24.10
N SER A 22 -27.67 -34.45 -25.10
CA SER A 22 -26.44 -33.67 -25.19
C SER A 22 -26.70 -32.16 -25.34
N LEU A 23 -27.74 -31.79 -26.10
CA LEU A 23 -28.14 -30.40 -26.27
C LEU A 23 -28.76 -29.84 -24.99
N LEU A 24 -29.61 -30.59 -24.31
CA LEU A 24 -30.21 -30.19 -23.03
C LEU A 24 -29.14 -30.01 -21.95
N ALA A 25 -28.15 -30.90 -21.88
CA ALA A 25 -27.01 -30.75 -20.98
C ALA A 25 -26.21 -29.48 -21.28
N ARG A 26 -25.97 -29.18 -22.56
CA ARG A 26 -25.26 -27.96 -22.96
C ARG A 26 -26.05 -26.69 -22.67
N ILE A 27 -27.36 -26.71 -22.87
CA ILE A 27 -28.25 -25.60 -22.53
C ILE A 27 -28.24 -25.35 -21.02
N ALA A 28 -28.36 -26.41 -20.21
CA ALA A 28 -28.30 -26.30 -18.75
C ALA A 28 -26.96 -25.70 -18.26
N GLU A 29 -25.83 -26.11 -18.86
CA GLU A 29 -24.52 -25.55 -18.56
C GLU A 29 -24.42 -24.05 -18.91
N LEU A 30 -24.93 -23.67 -20.09
CA LEU A 30 -24.93 -22.28 -20.55
C LEU A 30 -25.84 -21.38 -19.71
N GLU A 31 -27.04 -21.87 -19.37
CA GLU A 31 -27.97 -21.18 -18.48
C GLU A 31 -27.39 -21.01 -17.08
N ALA A 32 -26.72 -22.03 -16.54
CA ALA A 32 -26.02 -21.95 -15.26
C ALA A 32 -24.91 -20.88 -15.28
N ARG A 33 -24.15 -20.79 -16.39
CA ARG A 33 -23.11 -19.75 -16.58
C ARG A 33 -23.68 -18.35 -16.71
N LEU A 34 -24.84 -18.18 -17.35
CA LEU A 34 -25.50 -16.87 -17.48
C LEU A 34 -26.17 -16.42 -16.18
N GLY A 35 -26.64 -17.36 -15.34
CA GLY A 35 -27.23 -17.08 -14.03
C GLY A 35 -26.20 -16.69 -12.94
N MET A 36 -24.90 -16.81 -13.22
CA MET A 36 -23.84 -16.40 -12.29
C MET A 36 -23.77 -14.88 -12.20
N THR A 37 -24.38 -14.33 -11.16
CA THR A 37 -24.17 -12.94 -10.77
C THR A 37 -23.02 -12.84 -9.75
N PRO A 38 -22.20 -11.79 -9.79
CA PRO A 38 -21.07 -11.59 -8.86
C PRO A 38 -21.50 -11.39 -7.39
N GLN A 39 -22.81 -11.43 -7.09
CA GLN A 39 -23.34 -11.48 -5.73
C GLN A 39 -23.46 -12.91 -5.18
N ASN A 40 -23.59 -13.93 -6.04
CA ASN A 40 -23.87 -15.32 -5.63
C ASN A 40 -22.74 -16.30 -6.00
N SER A 41 -21.86 -15.93 -6.92
CA SER A 41 -20.63 -16.68 -7.22
C SER A 41 -19.47 -15.90 -6.63
N SER A 42 -18.64 -16.52 -5.79
CA SER A 42 -17.43 -16.00 -5.13
C SER A 42 -16.33 -15.50 -6.10
N LEU A 43 -16.71 -14.67 -7.07
CA LEU A 43 -15.87 -14.04 -8.06
C LEU A 43 -15.21 -12.81 -7.43
N PRO A 44 -13.93 -12.56 -7.72
CA PRO A 44 -13.24 -11.41 -7.20
C PRO A 44 -13.86 -10.11 -7.76
N PRO A 45 -13.90 -9.03 -6.98
CA PRO A 45 -14.52 -7.76 -7.35
C PRO A 45 -13.90 -7.11 -8.61
N SER A 46 -12.69 -7.55 -9.00
CA SER A 46 -12.00 -7.19 -10.25
C SER A 46 -12.70 -7.71 -11.51
N SER A 47 -13.61 -8.69 -11.39
CA SER A 47 -14.39 -9.23 -12.53
C SER A 47 -15.50 -8.27 -12.99
N ARG A 48 -15.73 -7.17 -12.27
CA ARG A 48 -16.65 -6.10 -12.71
C ARG A 48 -15.90 -5.13 -13.61
N HIS A 49 -16.46 -4.83 -14.79
CA HIS A 49 -16.01 -3.71 -15.61
C HIS A 49 -16.06 -2.41 -14.75
N PRO A 50 -15.03 -1.55 -14.76
CA PRO A 50 -14.94 -0.38 -13.86
C PRO A 50 -16.18 0.54 -13.89
N HIS A 51 -16.87 0.56 -15.04
CA HIS A 51 -18.07 1.36 -15.30
C HIS A 51 -19.40 0.65 -14.98
N ALA A 52 -19.39 -0.64 -14.63
CA ALA A 52 -20.58 -1.39 -14.21
C ALA A 52 -20.85 -1.26 -12.70
N ARG A 53 -20.44 -0.15 -12.07
CA ARG A 53 -20.78 0.12 -10.68
C ARG A 53 -22.28 0.43 -10.59
N PRO A 54 -23.04 -0.23 -9.71
CA PRO A 54 -24.44 0.10 -9.51
C PRO A 54 -24.56 1.57 -9.12
N VAL A 55 -25.48 2.27 -9.76
CA VAL A 55 -25.75 3.68 -9.47
C VAL A 55 -26.19 3.79 -8.02
N SER A 56 -25.42 4.52 -7.22
CA SER A 56 -25.80 4.81 -5.84
C SER A 56 -27.03 5.72 -5.84
N HIS A 57 -28.19 5.17 -5.50
CA HIS A 57 -29.42 5.96 -5.25
C HIS A 57 -29.37 6.72 -3.91
N LYS A 58 -28.27 6.66 -3.15
CA LYS A 58 -28.13 7.44 -1.92
C LYS A 58 -27.94 8.91 -2.28
N PRO A 59 -28.78 9.82 -1.75
CA PRO A 59 -28.59 11.24 -1.95
C PRO A 59 -27.19 11.61 -1.44
N THR A 60 -26.37 12.22 -2.30
CA THR A 60 -25.08 12.75 -1.91
C THR A 60 -25.32 13.85 -0.89
N ALA A 61 -25.12 13.54 0.38
CA ALA A 61 -25.16 14.55 1.43
C ALA A 61 -24.18 15.66 1.04
N LYS A 62 -24.67 16.91 0.93
CA LYS A 62 -23.86 18.11 0.71
C LYS A 62 -23.02 18.38 1.97
N ARG A 63 -22.07 17.50 2.26
CA ARG A 63 -21.10 17.68 3.33
C ARG A 63 -20.16 18.79 2.89
N LYS A 64 -20.09 19.85 3.69
CA LYS A 64 -19.07 20.89 3.53
C LYS A 64 -17.70 20.20 3.63
N ARG A 65 -16.76 20.57 2.75
CA ARG A 65 -15.37 20.12 2.85
C ARG A 65 -14.82 20.53 4.21
N GLY A 66 -14.30 19.58 4.98
CA GLY A 66 -13.75 19.83 6.32
C GLY A 66 -13.98 18.65 7.27
N GLY A 67 -13.46 18.79 8.49
CA GLY A 67 -13.67 17.84 9.57
C GLY A 67 -15.15 17.67 9.92
N GLN A 68 -15.50 16.57 10.59
CA GLN A 68 -16.85 16.35 11.08
C GLN A 68 -17.25 17.43 12.10
N LYS A 69 -18.55 17.77 12.16
CA LYS A 69 -19.09 18.75 13.12
C LYS A 69 -18.78 18.28 14.55
N GLY A 70 -18.09 19.12 15.33
CA GLY A 70 -17.69 18.81 16.71
C GLY A 70 -16.25 18.33 16.88
N HIS A 71 -15.49 18.14 15.79
CA HIS A 71 -14.06 17.82 15.91
C HIS A 71 -13.23 19.10 16.04
N PRO A 72 -12.42 19.24 17.11
CA PRO A 72 -11.52 20.38 17.25
C PRO A 72 -10.49 20.36 16.12
N LYS A 73 -10.12 21.56 15.67
CA LYS A 73 -9.09 21.73 14.64
C LYS A 73 -7.74 21.36 15.27
N HIS A 74 -7.10 20.32 14.78
CA HIS A 74 -5.71 20.04 15.11
C HIS A 74 -4.81 20.75 14.11
N GLU A 75 -4.13 21.80 14.57
CA GLU A 75 -3.08 22.47 13.83
C GLU A 75 -1.73 22.11 14.45
N ARG A 76 -0.67 22.12 13.63
CA ARG A 76 0.69 22.03 14.14
C ARG A 76 1.02 23.32 14.86
N THR A 77 1.27 23.23 16.17
CA THR A 77 1.80 24.35 16.95
C THR A 77 3.17 24.73 16.41
N LEU A 78 3.36 26.00 16.08
CA LEU A 78 4.66 26.52 15.66
C LEU A 78 5.63 26.47 16.84
N LEU A 79 6.87 26.09 16.57
CA LEU A 79 7.97 26.21 17.52
C LEU A 79 8.20 27.69 17.88
N PRO A 80 8.58 27.97 19.13
CA PRO A 80 8.97 29.31 19.55
C PRO A 80 10.29 29.70 18.86
N PRO A 81 10.58 30.99 18.66
CA PRO A 81 11.71 31.46 17.84
C PRO A 81 13.08 31.00 18.38
N GLU A 82 13.19 30.72 19.68
CA GLU A 82 14.43 30.24 20.31
C GLU A 82 14.78 28.80 19.91
N ARG A 83 13.83 28.06 19.32
CA ARG A 83 14.02 26.68 18.84
C ARG A 83 14.14 26.59 17.31
N VAL A 84 14.20 27.72 16.63
CA VAL A 84 14.35 27.77 15.17
C VAL A 84 15.82 28.08 14.86
N ASP A 85 16.49 27.18 14.15
CA ASP A 85 17.91 27.34 13.82
C ASP A 85 18.15 28.54 12.87
N GLU A 86 17.28 28.71 11.86
CA GLU A 86 17.38 29.79 10.88
C GLU A 86 15.99 30.33 10.51
N THR A 87 15.88 31.67 10.40
CA THR A 87 14.65 32.34 9.98
C THR A 87 14.86 33.12 8.69
N LEU A 88 14.28 32.62 7.58
CA LEU A 88 14.31 33.28 6.28
C LEU A 88 13.10 34.20 6.09
N VAL A 89 13.34 35.51 6.01
CA VAL A 89 12.29 36.52 5.87
C VAL A 89 11.97 36.76 4.38
N LEU A 90 10.82 36.27 3.92
CA LEU A 90 10.38 36.38 2.52
C LEU A 90 9.48 37.60 2.30
N LYS A 91 10.08 38.80 2.14
CA LYS A 91 9.33 40.03 1.84
C LYS A 91 9.12 40.21 0.33
N PRO A 92 7.89 40.48 -0.16
CA PRO A 92 7.66 40.79 -1.55
C PRO A 92 8.24 42.18 -1.89
N THR A 93 9.03 42.26 -2.94
CA THR A 93 9.66 43.52 -3.38
C THR A 93 8.77 44.32 -4.33
N ALA A 94 7.80 43.67 -4.99
CA ALA A 94 6.91 44.29 -5.96
C ALA A 94 5.49 43.69 -5.89
N CYS A 95 4.50 44.51 -6.26
CA CYS A 95 3.11 44.09 -6.34
C CYS A 95 2.91 43.09 -7.49
N ARG A 96 2.35 41.92 -7.20
CA ARG A 96 2.07 40.88 -8.21
C ARG A 96 1.13 41.34 -9.33
N ARG A 97 0.30 42.36 -9.11
CA ARG A 97 -0.69 42.85 -10.09
C ARG A 97 -0.17 43.99 -10.96
N CYS A 98 0.56 44.94 -10.40
CA CYS A 98 0.96 46.18 -11.11
C CYS A 98 2.47 46.43 -11.13
N GLY A 99 3.29 45.58 -10.51
CA GLY A 99 4.76 45.68 -10.53
C GLY A 99 5.35 46.83 -9.71
N LYS A 100 4.54 47.69 -9.10
CA LYS A 100 5.04 48.78 -8.23
C LYS A 100 5.81 48.20 -7.05
N ARG A 101 6.92 48.85 -6.68
CA ARG A 101 7.74 48.48 -5.52
C ARG A 101 6.92 48.55 -4.24
N LEU A 102 7.05 47.52 -3.41
CA LEU A 102 6.43 47.46 -2.10
C LEU A 102 7.49 47.78 -1.04
N THR A 103 7.14 48.65 -0.11
CA THR A 103 7.98 49.02 1.03
C THR A 103 7.11 48.96 2.29
N GLY A 104 7.64 48.37 3.35
CA GLY A 104 6.93 48.25 4.62
C GLY A 104 7.43 47.09 5.47
N THR A 105 6.96 47.05 6.70
CA THR A 105 7.20 45.96 7.64
C THR A 105 5.85 45.46 8.14
N ASP A 106 5.63 44.15 7.98
CA ASP A 106 4.49 43.46 8.53
C ASP A 106 4.87 42.98 9.95
N PRO A 107 4.17 43.42 11.02
CA PRO A 107 4.44 42.97 12.38
C PRO A 107 3.98 41.53 12.65
N GLU A 108 3.04 40.99 11.86
CA GLU A 108 2.44 39.67 12.07
C GLU A 108 2.52 38.81 10.79
N PRO A 109 3.72 38.46 10.32
CA PRO A 109 3.87 37.69 9.09
C PRO A 109 3.32 36.27 9.24
N TRP A 110 2.79 35.71 8.16
CA TRP A 110 2.41 34.29 8.14
C TRP A 110 3.65 33.41 8.30
N ARG A 111 3.63 32.51 9.29
CA ARG A 111 4.76 31.65 9.66
C ARG A 111 4.54 30.23 9.14
N HIS A 112 5.53 29.71 8.42
CA HIS A 112 5.61 28.31 7.99
C HIS A 112 6.97 27.75 8.41
N GLN A 113 6.95 26.68 9.20
CA GLN A 113 8.17 26.01 9.68
C GLN A 113 8.35 24.67 8.96
N VAL A 114 9.54 24.48 8.42
CA VAL A 114 10.00 23.22 7.83
C VAL A 114 11.18 22.75 8.67
N TRP A 115 11.23 21.45 8.90
CA TRP A 115 12.23 20.76 9.70
C TRP A 115 12.78 19.62 8.85
N GLU A 116 14.06 19.70 8.54
CA GLU A 116 14.79 18.68 7.80
C GLU A 116 15.88 18.12 8.70
N LEU A 117 16.08 16.81 8.61
CA LEU A 117 17.13 16.14 9.34
C LEU A 117 18.40 16.24 8.49
N PRO A 118 19.51 16.81 9.01
CA PRO A 118 20.75 16.86 8.27
C PRO A 118 21.25 15.45 7.95
N GLU A 119 22.20 15.34 7.01
CA GLU A 119 22.78 14.05 6.62
C GLU A 119 23.29 13.26 7.85
N ILE A 120 22.55 12.22 8.25
CA ILE A 120 22.98 11.32 9.32
C ILE A 120 23.99 10.35 8.75
N LYS A 121 25.25 10.49 9.17
CA LYS A 121 26.30 9.52 8.87
C LYS A 121 26.30 8.42 9.93
N PRO A 122 26.28 7.13 9.55
CA PRO A 122 26.35 6.05 10.52
C PRO A 122 27.74 6.01 11.17
N THR A 123 27.79 5.75 12.47
CA THR A 123 29.04 5.42 13.15
C THR A 123 29.37 3.96 12.86
N ILE A 124 30.46 3.73 12.12
CA ILE A 124 30.93 2.38 11.76
C ILE A 124 32.00 1.96 12.77
N THR A 125 31.70 0.92 13.56
CA THR A 125 32.67 0.29 14.48
C THR A 125 33.05 -1.09 13.96
N GLU A 126 34.33 -1.28 13.63
CA GLU A 126 34.86 -2.57 13.20
C GLU A 126 35.45 -3.34 14.39
N TYR A 127 35.03 -4.59 14.58
CA TYR A 127 35.60 -5.49 15.59
C TYR A 127 36.48 -6.55 14.90
N GLN A 128 37.80 -6.43 15.06
CA GLN A 128 38.77 -7.40 14.56
C GLN A 128 39.04 -8.50 15.60
N GLN A 129 38.66 -9.73 15.27
CA GLN A 129 38.93 -10.90 16.11
C GLN A 129 40.13 -11.67 15.56
N HIS A 130 41.25 -11.61 16.26
CA HIS A 130 42.45 -12.37 15.93
C HIS A 130 42.43 -13.74 16.60
N ARG A 131 42.94 -14.74 15.88
CA ARG A 131 43.12 -16.11 16.36
C ARG A 131 44.60 -16.43 16.47
N LEU A 132 45.11 -16.49 17.69
CA LEU A 132 46.54 -16.71 17.97
C LEU A 132 46.78 -18.14 18.47
N ARG A 133 47.93 -18.71 18.12
CA ARG A 133 48.37 -20.03 18.61
C ARG A 133 49.09 -19.89 19.95
N CYS A 134 48.89 -20.85 20.84
CA CYS A 134 49.65 -20.93 22.09
C CYS A 134 51.11 -21.31 21.79
N PRO A 135 52.12 -20.55 22.28
CA PRO A 135 53.53 -20.89 22.05
C PRO A 135 53.99 -22.11 22.85
N GLY A 136 53.28 -22.49 23.91
CA GLY A 136 53.67 -23.62 24.77
C GLY A 136 53.22 -24.99 24.26
N CYS A 137 51.97 -25.10 23.79
CA CYS A 137 51.43 -26.38 23.31
C CYS A 137 51.25 -26.46 21.79
N CYS A 138 51.49 -25.37 21.04
CA CYS A 138 51.46 -25.27 19.57
C CYS A 138 50.15 -25.66 18.85
N GLU A 139 49.21 -26.27 19.56
CA GLU A 139 48.01 -26.91 19.02
C GLU A 139 46.74 -26.10 19.30
N SER A 140 46.64 -25.46 20.48
CA SER A 140 45.48 -24.64 20.83
C SER A 140 45.54 -23.27 20.15
N ARG A 141 44.37 -22.78 19.75
CA ARG A 141 44.18 -21.43 19.20
C ARG A 141 43.11 -20.70 20.00
N ALA A 142 43.41 -19.50 20.48
CA ALA A 142 42.49 -18.67 21.24
C ALA A 142 42.06 -17.43 20.45
N THR A 143 40.81 -17.02 20.66
CA THR A 143 40.22 -15.76 20.21
C THR A 143 39.65 -15.03 21.42
N ARG A 144 39.65 -13.70 21.41
CA ARG A 144 38.98 -12.93 22.45
C ARG A 144 37.49 -12.86 22.18
N ASP A 145 36.66 -13.00 23.22
CA ASP A 145 35.22 -12.84 23.12
C ASP A 145 34.85 -11.40 22.72
N THR A 146 33.81 -11.27 21.90
CA THR A 146 33.25 -9.97 21.57
C THR A 146 32.48 -9.40 22.76
N PRO A 147 32.50 -8.06 22.97
CA PRO A 147 31.63 -7.43 23.96
C PRO A 147 30.17 -7.79 23.71
N SER A 148 29.35 -7.91 24.76
CA SER A 148 27.92 -8.25 24.65
C SER A 148 27.10 -7.28 23.79
N ALA A 149 27.57 -6.04 23.65
CA ALA A 149 26.98 -5.02 22.78
C ALA A 149 27.27 -5.23 21.28
N CYS A 150 28.22 -6.10 20.93
CA CYS A 150 28.47 -6.49 19.55
C CYS A 150 27.53 -7.65 19.21
N PRO A 151 26.56 -7.48 18.29
CA PRO A 151 25.73 -8.59 17.85
C PRO A 151 26.63 -9.71 17.28
N PRO A 152 26.23 -10.99 17.41
CA PRO A 152 26.99 -12.10 16.85
C PRO A 152 27.18 -11.86 15.35
N ARG A 153 28.30 -12.36 14.79
CA ARG A 153 28.47 -12.35 13.33
C ARG A 153 27.29 -13.09 12.72
N ASP A 154 26.39 -12.33 12.11
CA ASP A 154 25.28 -12.83 11.35
C ASP A 154 25.84 -13.82 10.32
N THR A 155 25.58 -15.10 10.56
CA THR A 155 25.78 -16.18 9.59
C THR A 155 24.64 -16.05 8.57
N LEU A 156 24.62 -14.94 7.84
CA LEU A 156 23.61 -14.71 6.81
C LEU A 156 23.79 -15.76 5.73
N CYS A 157 22.82 -16.69 5.73
CA CYS A 157 22.32 -17.48 4.63
C CYS A 157 23.19 -17.46 3.37
N ARG A 158 23.81 -18.61 3.06
CA ARG A 158 24.22 -18.95 1.71
C ARG A 158 22.98 -18.87 0.81
N LEU A 159 22.80 -17.75 0.10
CA LEU A 159 21.92 -17.74 -1.06
C LEU A 159 22.59 -18.62 -2.13
N PRO A 160 21.97 -19.72 -2.57
CA PRO A 160 22.47 -20.42 -3.75
C PRO A 160 22.28 -19.49 -4.94
N LEU A 161 23.39 -19.14 -5.59
CA LEU A 161 23.33 -18.62 -6.95
C LEU A 161 22.81 -19.75 -7.84
N SER A 162 21.67 -19.54 -8.47
CA SER A 162 21.12 -20.35 -9.56
C SER A 162 20.51 -19.40 -10.57
#